data_AF-A0A1A0CLG8-F1
#
_entry.id   AF-A0A1A0CLG8-F1
#
_cell.length_a   1.000
_cell.length_b   1.000
_cell.length_c   1.000
_cell.angle_alpha   90.00
_cell.angle_beta   90.00
_cell.angle_gamma   90.00
#
_symmetry.space_group_name_H-M   'P 1'
#
loop_
_entity.id
_entity.type
_entity.pdbx_description
1 polymer ?
#
loop_
_entity_poly.entity_id
_entity_poly.type
_entity_poly.pdbx_seq_one_letter_code
_entity_poly.pdbx_strand_id
1 'polypeptide(L)' 'MFKILVIQTLNNLSDERTEYLINDRLSFMRFLGLGLSDRVPDAKTVWLFRERLTQAGAIERLFDR' A
#
# COMPACT_ATOMS: atom_id res chain seq x y z
N MET A 1 -1.38 -2.03 6.20
CA MET A 1 -2.21 -1.54 5.08
C MET A 1 -2.05 -0.05 4.80
N PHE A 2 -2.30 0.89 5.72
CA PHE A 2 -2.18 2.33 5.44
C PHE A 2 -0.81 2.77 4.85
N LYS A 3 0.30 2.29 5.44
CA LYS A 3 1.66 2.55 4.91
C LYS A 3 1.85 2.13 3.45
N ILE A 4 1.13 1.11 2.98
CA ILE A 4 1.19 0.67 1.57
C ILE A 4 0.55 1.73 0.66
N LEU A 5 -0.58 2.31 1.08
CA LEU A 5 -1.21 3.41 0.35
C LEU A 5 -0.30 4.65 0.30
N VAL A 6 0.48 4.90 1.35
CA VAL A 6 1.49 5.98 1.35
C VAL A 6 2.56 5.71 0.30
N ILE A 7 3.11 4.49 0.22
CA ILE A 7 4.06 4.10 -0.84
C ILE A 7 3.42 4.30 -2.23
N GLN A 8 2.17 3.89 -2.41
CA GLN A 8 1.44 4.05 -3.67
C GLN A 8 1.33 5.51 -4.10
N THR A 9 0.85 6.37 -3.20
CA THR A 9 0.61 7.79 -3.50
C THR A 9 1.93 8.52 -3.77
N LEU A 10 2.98 8.27 -2.99
CA LEU A 10 4.28 8.93 -3.16
C LEU A 10 5.03 8.50 -4.43
N ASN A 11 4.80 7.27 -4.90
CA ASN A 11 5.49 6.72 -6.07
C ASN A 11 4.58 6.59 -7.31
N ASN A 12 3.34 7.07 -7.23
CA ASN A 12 2.31 6.96 -8.27
C ASN A 12 2.15 5.54 -8.83
N LEU A 13 2.02 4.54 -7.94
CA LEU A 13 1.98 3.11 -8.30
C LEU A 13 0.56 2.56 -8.37
N SER A 14 0.33 1.65 -9.32
CA SER A 14 -0.86 0.78 -9.33
C SER A 14 -0.77 -0.29 -8.23
N ASP A 15 -1.90 -0.93 -7.91
CA ASP A 15 -1.95 -2.01 -6.90
C ASP A 15 -1.00 -3.17 -7.26
N GLU A 16 -1.00 -3.62 -8.51
CA GLU A 16 -0.11 -4.69 -9.00
C GLU A 16 1.38 -4.29 -8.94
N ARG A 17 1.71 -3.06 -9.34
CA ARG A 17 3.10 -2.58 -9.23
C ARG A 17 3.54 -2.43 -7.79
N THR A 18 2.62 -2.14 -6.89
CA THR A 18 2.91 -1.99 -5.46
C THR A 18 3.24 -3.33 -4.84
N GLU A 19 2.42 -4.35 -5.13
CA GLU A 19 2.71 -5.73 -4.73
C GLU A 19 4.09 -6.18 -5.22
N TYR A 20 4.39 -5.96 -6.51
CA TYR A 20 5.67 -6.32 -7.09
C TYR A 20 6.85 -5.59 -6.42
N LEU A 21 6.77 -4.26 -6.28
CA LEU A 21 7.86 -3.45 -5.74
C LEU A 21 8.07 -3.64 -4.24
N ILE A 22 7.05 -4.00 -3.47
CA ILE A 22 7.24 -4.36 -2.06
C ILE A 22 8.05 -5.65 -1.93
N ASN A 23 7.83 -6.63 -2.81
CA ASN A 23 8.61 -7.87 -2.82
C ASN A 23 10.06 -7.65 -3.30
N ASP A 24 10.27 -6.71 -4.23
CA ASP A 24 11.59 -6.44 -4.82
C ASP A 24 12.46 -5.49 -3.98
N ARG A 25 11.85 -4.49 -3.33
CA ARG A 25 12.60 -3.41 -2.67
C ARG A 25 12.69 -3.58 -1.16
N LEU A 26 13.90 -3.89 -0.68
CA LEU A 26 14.21 -3.96 0.75
C LEU A 26 13.90 -2.66 1.52
N SER A 27 14.00 -1.49 0.87
CA SER A 27 13.62 -0.22 1.49
C SER A 27 12.12 -0.13 1.77
N PHE A 28 11.28 -0.67 0.89
CA PHE A 28 9.83 -0.74 1.07
C PHE A 28 9.49 -1.78 2.14
N MET A 29 10.11 -2.96 2.10
CA MET A 29 9.95 -3.97 3.15
C MET A 29 10.30 -3.40 4.54
N ARG A 30 11.44 -2.71 4.67
CA ARG A 30 11.87 -2.07 5.92
C ARG A 30 10.89 -1.01 6.40
N PHE A 31 10.36 -0.17 5.50
CA PHE A 31 9.36 0.85 5.87
C PHE A 31 8.05 0.22 6.36
N LEU A 32 7.64 -0.87 5.72
CA LEU A 32 6.45 -1.64 6.08
C LEU A 32 6.66 -2.50 7.34
N GLY A 33 7.91 -2.73 7.74
CA GLY A 33 8.28 -3.60 8.86
C GLY A 33 8.17 -5.07 8.52
N LEU A 34 8.33 -5.43 7.24
CA LEU A 34 8.29 -6.80 6.74
C LEU A 34 9.70 -7.40 6.72
N GLY A 35 9.82 -8.64 7.19
CA GLY A 35 10.98 -9.50 6.98
C GLY A 35 10.95 -10.19 5.61
N LEU A 36 12.06 -10.83 5.22
CA LEU A 36 12.23 -11.46 3.90
C LEU A 36 11.24 -12.60 3.60
N SER A 37 10.70 -13.23 4.64
CA SER A 37 9.75 -14.35 4.53
C SER A 37 8.31 -13.93 4.84
N ASP A 38 8.08 -12.65 5.12
CA ASP A 38 6.75 -12.17 5.47
C ASP A 38 5.86 -12.06 4.23
N ARG A 39 4.58 -12.37 4.40
CA ARG A 39 3.61 -12.30 3.32
C ARG A 39 3.29 -10.85 3.00
N VAL A 40 3.53 -10.47 1.74
CA VAL A 40 3.09 -9.18 1.18
C VAL A 40 1.60 -9.28 0.81
N PRO A 41 0.78 -8.27 1.12
CA PRO A 41 -0.60 -8.20 0.64
C PRO A 41 -0.65 -8.13 -0.88
N ASP A 42 -1.52 -8.94 -1.48
CA ASP A 42 -1.76 -8.89 -2.92
C ASP A 42 -2.47 -7.60 -3.34
N ALA A 43 -2.43 -7.29 -4.64
CA ALA A 43 -3.06 -6.12 -5.24
C ALA A 43 -4.55 -6.00 -4.89
N LYS A 44 -5.28 -7.13 -4.84
CA LYS A 44 -6.72 -7.14 -4.50
C LYS A 44 -6.96 -6.74 -3.05
N THR A 45 -6.08 -7.14 -2.14
CA THR A 45 -6.14 -6.79 -0.72
C THR A 45 -5.88 -5.30 -0.52
N VAL A 46 -4.93 -4.73 -1.27
CA VAL A 46 -4.67 -3.28 -1.28
C VAL A 46 -5.87 -2.52 -1.83
N TRP A 47 -6.43 -2.97 -2.95
CA TRP A 47 -7.64 -2.40 -3.54
C TRP A 47 -8.83 -2.41 -2.58
N LEU A 48 -9.13 -3.55 -1.95
CA LEU A 48 -10.26 -3.67 -1.02
C LEU A 48 -10.10 -2.76 0.20
N PHE A 49 -8.87 -2.59 0.67
CA PHE A 49 -8.58 -1.67 1.77
C PHE A 49 -8.83 -0.21 1.36
N ARG A 50 -8.39 0.19 0.16
CA ARG A 50 -8.67 1.52 -0.41
C ARG A 50 -10.17 1.74 -0.56
N GLU A 51 -10.89 0.77 -1.11
CA GLU A 51 -12.34 0.84 -1.33
C GLU A 51 -13.11 1.06 -0.01
N ARG A 52 -12.73 0.36 1.05
CA ARG A 52 -13.32 0.56 2.39
C ARG A 52 -13.09 1.98 2.92
N LEU A 53 -11.91 2.56 2.69
CA LEU A 53 -11.63 3.94 3.10
C LEU A 53 -12.40 4.97 2.26
N THR A 54 -12.59 4.69 0.97
CA THR A 54 -13.44 5.50 0.08
C THR A 54 -14.89 5.50 0.56
N GLN A 55 -15.45 4.31 0.83
CA GLN A 55 -16.82 4.16 1.35
C GLN A 55 -17.02 4.83 2.71
N ALA A 56 -15.98 4.85 3.56
CA ALA A 56 -15.99 5.55 4.83
C ALA A 56 -15.82 7.08 4.71
N GLY A 57 -15.62 7.63 3.50
CA GLY A 57 -15.31 9.05 3.29
C GLY A 57 -14.00 9.49 3.94
N ALA A 58 -13.11 8.54 4.25
CA ALA A 58 -11.86 8.80 4.96
C ALA A 58 -10.69 9.05 4.01
N ILE A 59 -10.78 8.56 2.76
CA ILE A 59 -9.67 8.65 1.79
C ILE A 59 -9.25 10.10 1.53
N GLU A 60 -10.21 11.02 1.37
CA GLU A 60 -9.94 12.42 1.12
C GLU A 60 -9.24 13.07 2.33
N ARG A 61 -9.76 12.88 3.53
CA ARG A 61 -9.17 13.43 4.76
C ARG A 61 -7.77 12.90 5.06
N LEU A 62 -7.51 11.63 4.73
CA LEU A 62 -6.22 10.98 5.00
C LEU A 62 -5.11 11.44 4.04
N PHE A 63 -5.48 11.96 2.87
CA PHE A 63 -4.54 12.39 1.83
C PHE A 63 -4.74 13.86 1.42
N ASP A 64 -5.47 14.63 2.24
CA ASP A 64 -5.60 16.08 2.11
C ASP A 64 -4.25 16.75 2.39
N ARG A 65 -3.94 17.83 1.67
CA ARG A 65 -2.59 18.38 1.56
C ARG A 65 -2.40 19.70 2.28
#